data_AF-A0A7S0R3P5-F1
#
_entry.id   AF-A0A7S0R3P5-F1
#
_cell.length_a   1.000
_cell.length_b   1.000
_cell.length_c   1.000
_cell.angle_alpha   90.00
_cell.angle_beta   90.00
_cell.angle_gamma   90.00
#
_symmetry.space_group_name_H-M   'P 1'
#
loop_
_entity.id
_entity.type
_entity.pdbx_description
1 polymer ?
#
loop_
_entity_poly.entity_id
_entity_poly.type
_entity_poly.pdbx_seq_one_letter_code
_entity_poly.pdbx_strand_id
1 'polypeptide(L)'
;AAANEALPIFLDRLMPEYVAIMMSVTLVLIFGEILPSALFSGPRQLELASVAAPLVKLLMLLMAPVAWPLAKLLDCSLGSHTGGTRFDRRQLTTLVKLHHEQQEEGSAAARVGGLSTDEVNIIHGALGLMHNTVADAMTPFNQVKSLCREAVMDETTMADLLATGHSRIPVYEGDPMNIRGFLILRRLIILDPDEARPVSTLPLRLPLVVSPTTNLIDMLNLFQEGKSHVALVSLFPEDVKARWAEGRALQA
;
A
#
# COMPACT_ATOMS: atom_id res chain seq x y z
N ALA A 1 -8.20 -37.81 -15.21
CA ALA A 1 -8.57 -38.73 -14.11
C ALA A 1 -8.99 -40.10 -14.67
N ALA A 2 -10.19 -40.25 -15.24
CA ALA A 2 -10.65 -41.56 -15.74
C ALA A 2 -9.71 -42.19 -16.81
N ALA A 3 -9.18 -41.40 -17.74
CA ALA A 3 -8.21 -41.88 -18.73
C ALA A 3 -6.85 -42.27 -18.11
N ASN A 4 -6.44 -41.62 -17.02
CA ASN A 4 -5.16 -41.88 -16.34
C ASN A 4 -5.21 -43.19 -15.55
N GLU A 5 -6.39 -43.58 -15.05
CA GLU A 5 -6.61 -44.85 -14.35
C GLU A 5 -6.96 -46.00 -15.32
N ALA A 6 -7.68 -45.71 -16.40
CA ALA A 6 -8.07 -46.72 -17.37
C ALA A 6 -6.89 -47.29 -18.17
N LEU A 7 -5.87 -46.48 -18.44
CA LEU A 7 -4.70 -46.89 -19.24
C LEU A 7 -3.84 -47.97 -18.54
N PRO A 8 -3.45 -47.84 -17.25
CA PRO A 8 -2.83 -48.92 -16.50
C PRO A 8 -3.67 -50.21 -16.48
N ILE A 9 -4.97 -50.10 -16.20
CA ILE A 9 -5.89 -51.25 -16.12
C ILE A 9 -5.99 -51.98 -17.47
N PHE A 10 -5.92 -51.26 -18.57
CA PHE A 10 -5.94 -51.84 -19.91
C PHE A 10 -4.60 -52.50 -20.26
N LEU A 11 -3.48 -51.86 -19.94
CA LEU A 11 -2.14 -52.39 -20.21
C LEU A 11 -1.81 -53.64 -19.38
N ASP A 12 -2.31 -53.70 -18.15
CA ASP A 12 -2.18 -54.86 -17.25
C ASP A 12 -2.84 -56.13 -17.83
N ARG A 13 -3.88 -55.98 -18.66
CA ARG A 13 -4.52 -57.10 -19.36
C ARG A 13 -3.76 -57.60 -20.59
N LEU A 14 -2.78 -56.85 -21.08
CA LEU A 14 -2.09 -57.11 -22.35
C LEU A 14 -0.61 -57.47 -22.18
N MET A 15 0.00 -57.06 -21.07
CA MET A 15 1.45 -57.12 -20.83
C MET A 15 1.73 -57.67 -19.43
N PRO A 16 2.94 -58.20 -19.16
CA PRO A 16 3.35 -58.55 -17.80
C PRO A 16 3.32 -57.33 -16.86
N GLU A 17 2.92 -57.56 -15.61
CA GLU A 17 2.63 -56.51 -14.59
C GLU A 17 3.72 -55.43 -14.52
N TYR A 18 5.00 -55.83 -14.47
CA TYR A 18 6.11 -54.88 -14.35
C TYR A 18 6.30 -53.99 -15.59
N VAL A 19 6.02 -54.52 -16.80
CA VAL A 19 6.09 -53.75 -18.05
C VAL A 19 4.89 -52.82 -18.16
N ALA A 20 3.71 -53.32 -17.81
CA ALA A 20 2.48 -52.54 -17.80
C ALA A 20 2.61 -51.30 -16.91
N ILE A 21 3.11 -51.47 -15.68
CA ILE A 21 3.30 -50.37 -14.72
C ILE A 21 4.33 -49.36 -15.24
N MET A 22 5.50 -49.81 -15.70
CA MET A 22 6.57 -48.90 -16.15
C MET A 22 6.11 -48.08 -17.37
N MET A 23 5.45 -48.74 -18.33
CA MET A 23 4.91 -48.09 -19.52
C MET A 23 3.76 -47.16 -19.18
N SER A 24 2.81 -47.57 -18.33
CA SER A 24 1.65 -46.76 -17.98
C SER A 24 2.06 -45.50 -17.24
N VAL A 25 2.94 -45.61 -16.24
CA VAL A 25 3.41 -44.45 -15.46
C VAL A 25 4.12 -43.45 -16.37
N THR A 26 5.02 -43.92 -17.25
CA THR A 26 5.74 -43.05 -18.18
C THR A 26 4.77 -42.34 -19.14
N LEU A 27 3.81 -43.07 -19.71
CA LEU A 27 2.86 -42.51 -20.66
C LEU A 27 1.89 -41.52 -20.00
N VAL A 28 1.37 -41.85 -18.82
CA VAL A 28 0.47 -40.95 -18.05
C VAL A 28 1.21 -39.69 -17.61
N LEU A 29 2.46 -39.80 -17.13
CA LEU A 29 3.23 -38.62 -16.74
C LEU A 29 3.51 -37.71 -17.92
N ILE A 30 3.99 -38.25 -19.05
CA ILE A 30 4.34 -37.42 -20.20
C ILE A 30 3.10 -36.78 -20.83
N PHE A 31 2.09 -37.58 -21.17
CA PHE A 31 0.93 -37.10 -21.94
C PHE A 31 -0.19 -36.55 -21.07
N GLY A 32 -0.33 -37.05 -19.83
CA GLY A 32 -1.39 -36.64 -18.91
C GLY A 32 -1.01 -35.46 -18.03
N GLU A 33 0.28 -35.24 -17.76
CA GLU A 33 0.72 -34.24 -16.79
C GLU A 33 1.74 -33.24 -17.36
N ILE A 34 2.90 -33.73 -17.83
CA ILE A 34 4.02 -32.87 -18.24
C ILE A 34 3.68 -32.04 -19.48
N LEU A 35 3.19 -32.68 -20.54
CA LEU A 35 2.92 -32.01 -21.82
C LEU A 35 1.76 -31.00 -21.73
N PRO A 36 0.62 -31.33 -21.08
CA PRO A 36 -0.42 -30.34 -20.81
C PRO A 36 0.09 -29.18 -19.94
N SER A 37 0.81 -29.46 -18.86
CA SER A 37 1.29 -28.42 -17.95
C SER A 37 2.29 -27.46 -18.62
N ALA A 38 3.17 -28.00 -19.47
CA ALA A 38 4.12 -27.20 -20.24
C ALA A 38 3.44 -26.30 -21.28
N LEU A 39 2.40 -26.78 -21.95
CA LEU A 39 1.64 -25.99 -22.92
C LEU A 39 0.83 -24.88 -22.25
N PHE A 40 0.19 -25.17 -21.11
CA PHE A 40 -0.65 -24.21 -20.40
C PHE A 40 0.11 -23.25 -19.48
N SER A 41 1.36 -23.53 -19.11
CA SER A 41 2.22 -22.62 -18.33
C SER A 41 3.20 -21.81 -19.19
N GLY A 42 3.15 -21.99 -20.52
CA GLY A 42 4.02 -21.29 -21.46
C GLY A 42 3.63 -19.83 -21.72
N PRO A 43 4.40 -19.09 -22.54
CA PRO A 43 4.16 -17.68 -22.85
C PRO A 43 2.81 -17.38 -23.52
N ARG A 44 2.14 -18.39 -24.09
CA ARG A 44 0.81 -18.30 -24.74
C ARG A 44 -0.36 -18.73 -23.84
N GLN A 45 -0.14 -18.86 -22.53
CA GLN A 45 -1.15 -19.37 -21.59
C GLN A 45 -2.51 -18.64 -21.67
N LEU A 46 -2.52 -17.32 -21.80
CA LEU A 46 -3.74 -16.51 -21.82
C LEU A 46 -4.55 -16.70 -23.11
N GLU A 47 -3.85 -16.82 -24.24
CA GLU A 47 -4.46 -17.02 -25.56
C GLU A 47 -5.12 -18.42 -25.63
N LEU A 48 -4.38 -19.46 -25.24
CA LEU A 48 -4.89 -20.84 -25.16
C LEU A 48 -6.04 -20.96 -24.16
N ALA A 49 -5.94 -20.32 -23.00
CA ALA A 49 -7.00 -20.31 -21.99
C ALA A 49 -8.28 -19.64 -22.53
N SER A 50 -8.17 -18.53 -23.27
CA SER A 50 -9.33 -17.84 -23.84
C SER A 50 -10.10 -18.70 -24.85
N VAL A 51 -9.38 -19.47 -25.68
CA VAL A 51 -9.96 -20.36 -26.69
C VAL A 51 -10.61 -21.58 -26.03
N ALA A 52 -10.00 -22.12 -24.98
CA ALA A 52 -10.53 -23.25 -24.22
C ALA A 52 -11.66 -22.87 -23.24
N ALA A 53 -11.80 -21.58 -22.89
CA ALA A 53 -12.78 -21.08 -21.93
C ALA A 53 -14.24 -21.52 -22.19
N PRO A 54 -14.80 -21.43 -23.42
CA PRO A 54 -16.19 -21.89 -23.67
C PRO A 54 -16.36 -23.40 -23.41
N LEU A 55 -15.37 -24.22 -23.76
CA LEU A 55 -15.39 -25.67 -23.51
C LEU A 55 -15.36 -25.97 -22.01
N VAL A 56 -14.47 -25.30 -21.27
CA VAL A 56 -14.36 -25.47 -19.82
C VAL A 56 -15.66 -25.03 -19.12
N LYS A 57 -16.25 -23.91 -19.52
CA LYS A 57 -17.53 -23.45 -18.96
C LYS A 57 -18.68 -24.42 -19.22
N LEU A 58 -18.73 -25.02 -20.41
CA LEU A 58 -19.70 -26.07 -20.73
C LEU A 58 -19.50 -27.30 -19.84
N LEU A 59 -18.26 -27.75 -19.66
CA LEU A 59 -17.94 -28.87 -18.78
C LEU A 59 -18.28 -28.57 -17.31
N MET A 60 -17.99 -27.35 -16.84
CA MET A 60 -18.38 -26.89 -15.51
C MET A 60 -19.90 -26.90 -15.33
N LEU A 61 -20.68 -26.48 -16.34
CA LEU A 61 -22.14 -26.54 -16.30
C LEU A 61 -22.65 -27.98 -16.19
N LEU A 62 -22.05 -28.91 -16.96
CA LEU A 62 -22.42 -30.32 -16.94
C LEU A 62 -22.04 -31.01 -15.61
N MET A 63 -20.91 -30.64 -15.01
CA MET A 63 -20.45 -31.17 -13.73
C MET A 63 -21.05 -30.45 -12.52
N ALA A 64 -21.62 -29.25 -12.69
CA ALA A 64 -22.28 -28.48 -11.63
C ALA A 64 -23.28 -29.27 -10.76
N PRO A 65 -24.19 -30.11 -11.30
CA PRO A 65 -25.12 -30.87 -10.47
C PRO A 65 -24.44 -31.84 -9.50
N VAL A 66 -23.23 -32.31 -9.80
CA VAL A 66 -22.45 -33.20 -8.94
C VAL A 66 -21.48 -32.40 -8.05
N ALA A 67 -20.86 -31.36 -8.59
CA ALA A 67 -19.88 -30.54 -7.88
C ALA A 67 -20.53 -29.70 -6.77
N TRP A 68 -21.75 -29.18 -6.97
CA TRP A 68 -22.45 -28.34 -5.99
C TRP A 68 -22.75 -29.05 -4.65
N PRO A 69 -23.35 -30.26 -4.61
CA PRO A 69 -23.57 -30.96 -3.34
C PRO A 69 -22.26 -31.37 -2.68
N LEU A 70 -21.23 -31.71 -3.45
CA LEU A 70 -19.91 -32.05 -2.93
C LEU A 70 -19.23 -30.85 -2.27
N ALA A 71 -19.29 -29.68 -2.92
CA ALA A 71 -18.79 -28.43 -2.37
C ALA A 71 -19.53 -28.04 -1.09
N LYS A 72 -20.87 -28.16 -1.09
CA LYS A 72 -21.70 -27.89 0.09
C LYS A 72 -21.40 -28.82 1.26
N LEU A 73 -21.14 -30.10 1.00
CA LEU A 73 -20.72 -31.07 2.00
C LEU A 73 -19.34 -30.70 2.59
N LEU A 74 -18.41 -30.27 1.74
CA LEU A 74 -17.08 -29.81 2.15
C LEU A 74 -17.19 -28.55 3.03
N ASP A 75 -17.97 -27.56 2.61
CA ASP A 75 -18.23 -26.31 3.34
C ASP A 75 -18.91 -26.57 4.69
N CYS A 76 -19.76 -27.59 4.79
CA CYS A 76 -20.36 -28.01 6.07
C CYS A 76 -19.35 -28.72 6.99
N SER A 77 -18.35 -29.43 6.44
CA SER A 77 -17.36 -30.19 7.21
C SER A 77 -16.18 -29.33 7.69
N LEU A 78 -15.67 -28.45 6.84
CA LEU A 78 -14.52 -27.59 7.12
C LEU A 78 -14.93 -26.20 7.68
N GLY A 79 -16.23 -25.91 7.71
CA GLY A 79 -16.75 -24.58 8.03
C GLY A 79 -16.84 -23.72 6.78
N SER A 80 -17.87 -22.86 6.73
CA SER A 80 -18.15 -22.02 5.57
C SER A 80 -17.04 -20.99 5.37
N HIS A 81 -16.05 -21.30 4.53
CA HIS A 81 -15.19 -20.29 3.91
C HIS A 81 -15.92 -19.56 2.77
N THR A 82 -17.24 -19.37 2.92
CA THR A 82 -18.09 -18.65 1.98
C THR A 82 -17.98 -17.14 2.24
N GLY A 83 -16.76 -16.61 2.08
CA GLY A 83 -16.47 -15.20 1.98
C GLY A 83 -15.52 -15.04 0.79
N GLY A 84 -16.09 -15.01 -0.43
CA GLY A 84 -15.33 -15.16 -1.67
C GLY A 84 -14.12 -14.23 -1.75
N THR A 85 -12.95 -14.82 -2.05
CA THR A 85 -11.74 -14.19 -2.64
C THR A 85 -11.43 -12.75 -2.21
N ARG A 86 -11.76 -12.37 -0.98
CA ARG A 86 -11.35 -11.11 -0.37
C ARG A 86 -10.30 -11.50 0.62
N PHE A 87 -9.07 -11.63 0.14
CA PHE A 87 -7.92 -11.65 1.02
C PHE A 87 -8.05 -10.44 1.93
N ASP A 88 -8.09 -10.69 3.24
CA ASP A 88 -8.02 -9.61 4.20
C ASP A 88 -6.69 -8.87 3.98
N ARG A 89 -6.64 -7.58 4.28
CA ARG A 89 -5.48 -6.74 3.94
C ARG A 89 -4.22 -7.21 4.68
N ARG A 90 -4.39 -7.79 5.87
CA ARG A 90 -3.34 -8.51 6.59
C ARG A 90 -2.86 -9.74 5.81
N GLN A 91 -3.77 -10.49 5.21
CA GLN A 91 -3.44 -11.63 4.35
C GLN A 91 -2.73 -11.17 3.07
N LEU A 92 -3.15 -10.07 2.44
CA LEU A 92 -2.45 -9.48 1.28
C LEU A 92 -1.03 -9.03 1.65
N THR A 93 -0.89 -8.34 2.77
CA THR A 93 0.39 -7.91 3.35
C THR A 93 1.31 -9.11 3.60
N THR A 94 0.78 -10.19 4.19
CA THR A 94 1.54 -11.43 4.44
C THR A 94 1.86 -12.18 3.15
N LEU A 95 0.94 -12.23 2.18
CA LEU A 95 1.17 -12.87 0.89
C LEU A 95 2.30 -12.18 0.12
N VAL A 96 2.32 -10.84 0.09
CA VAL A 96 3.40 -10.08 -0.56
C VAL A 96 4.75 -10.38 0.10
N LYS A 97 4.80 -10.47 1.44
CA LYS A 97 6.01 -10.86 2.17
C LYS A 97 6.47 -12.28 1.86
N LEU A 98 5.55 -13.24 1.89
CA LEU A 98 5.86 -14.65 1.59
C LEU A 98 6.35 -14.83 0.15
N HIS A 99 5.76 -14.12 -0.81
CA HIS A 99 6.22 -14.13 -2.20
C HIS A 99 7.63 -13.58 -2.35
N HIS A 100 8.00 -12.56 -1.56
CA HIS A 100 9.35 -12.02 -1.55
C HIS A 100 10.35 -13.02 -0.92
N GLU A 101 10.05 -13.54 0.26
CA GLU A 101 10.91 -14.49 1.00
C GLU A 101 11.15 -15.78 0.21
N GLN A 102 10.11 -16.35 -0.41
CA GLN A 102 10.23 -17.56 -1.23
C GLN A 102 11.08 -17.36 -2.50
N GLN A 103 11.18 -16.13 -3.00
CA GLN A 103 11.97 -15.82 -4.19
C GLN A 103 13.44 -15.51 -3.88
N GLU A 104 13.74 -15.03 -2.67
CA GLU A 104 15.13 -14.88 -2.21
C GLU A 104 15.81 -16.25 -2.03
N GLU A 105 15.09 -17.25 -1.50
CA GLU A 105 15.58 -18.61 -1.29
C GLU A 105 15.47 -19.53 -2.52
N GLY A 106 14.68 -19.15 -3.54
CA GLY A 106 14.41 -19.93 -4.74
C GLY A 106 15.53 -19.92 -5.80
N SER A 107 15.61 -21.01 -6.59
CA SER A 107 16.56 -21.14 -7.71
C SER A 107 16.36 -20.05 -8.79
N ALA A 108 17.36 -19.81 -9.64
CA ALA A 108 17.34 -18.74 -10.65
C ALA A 108 16.11 -18.75 -11.59
N ALA A 109 15.40 -19.88 -11.73
CA ALA A 109 14.16 -19.99 -12.50
C ALA A 109 12.93 -19.38 -11.78
N ALA A 110 12.92 -19.32 -10.44
CA ALA A 110 11.86 -18.70 -9.64
C ALA A 110 11.94 -17.16 -9.59
N ARG A 111 13.05 -16.59 -10.07
CA ARG A 111 13.27 -15.12 -10.13
C ARG A 111 12.64 -14.45 -11.34
N VAL A 112 12.14 -15.21 -12.32
CA VAL A 112 11.47 -14.64 -13.50
C VAL A 112 10.06 -14.21 -13.11
N GLY A 113 9.88 -12.91 -12.88
CA GLY A 113 8.58 -12.31 -12.51
C GLY A 113 8.39 -12.04 -11.01
N GLY A 114 9.48 -12.00 -10.23
CA GLY A 114 9.43 -11.65 -8.82
C GLY A 114 9.31 -10.15 -8.54
N LEU A 115 8.77 -9.82 -7.37
CA LEU A 115 8.72 -8.43 -6.88
C LEU A 115 10.08 -8.08 -6.26
N SER A 116 10.63 -6.95 -6.68
CA SER A 116 11.79 -6.33 -6.03
C SER A 116 11.45 -5.88 -4.60
N THR A 117 12.46 -5.78 -3.75
CA THR A 117 12.30 -5.27 -2.38
C THR A 117 11.66 -3.87 -2.35
N ASP A 118 11.97 -3.03 -3.34
CA ASP A 118 11.39 -1.70 -3.47
C ASP A 118 9.90 -1.76 -3.83
N GLU A 119 9.50 -2.63 -4.75
CA GLU A 119 8.08 -2.84 -5.09
C GLU A 119 7.29 -3.36 -3.88
N VAL A 120 7.87 -4.30 -3.13
CA VAL A 120 7.29 -4.82 -1.88
C VAL A 120 7.10 -3.69 -0.86
N ASN A 121 8.11 -2.84 -0.67
CA ASN A 121 8.03 -1.70 0.24
C ASN A 121 6.99 -0.67 -0.20
N ILE A 122 6.87 -0.39 -1.51
CA ILE A 122 5.86 0.51 -2.07
C ILE A 122 4.46 -0.05 -1.82
N ILE A 123 4.25 -1.35 -2.08
CA ILE A 123 2.95 -2.01 -1.84
C ILE A 123 2.60 -1.96 -0.35
N HIS A 124 3.55 -2.24 0.54
CA HIS A 124 3.35 -2.12 1.98
C HIS A 124 3.00 -0.70 2.41
N GLY A 125 3.73 0.30 1.91
CA GLY A 125 3.46 1.71 2.19
C GLY A 125 2.07 2.12 1.73
N ALA A 126 1.67 1.75 0.51
CA ALA A 126 0.35 2.03 -0.05
C ALA A 126 -0.77 1.37 0.76
N LEU A 127 -0.61 0.10 1.15
CA LEU A 127 -1.55 -0.60 2.02
C LEU A 127 -1.63 0.06 3.41
N GLY A 128 -0.52 0.54 3.96
CA GLY A 128 -0.47 1.26 5.24
C GLY A 128 -1.17 2.62 5.21
N LEU A 129 -0.98 3.41 4.16
CA LEU A 129 -1.63 4.72 3.99
C LEU A 129 -3.16 4.62 3.99
N MET A 130 -3.73 3.54 3.45
CA MET A 130 -5.19 3.34 3.45
C MET A 130 -5.80 3.19 4.85
N HIS A 131 -5.00 2.80 5.85
CA HIS A 131 -5.49 2.49 7.19
C HIS A 131 -5.11 3.51 8.25
N ASN A 132 -3.94 4.10 8.08
CA ASN A 132 -3.42 5.04 9.05
C ASN A 132 -4.14 6.39 8.91
N THR A 133 -4.19 7.08 10.04
CA THR A 133 -4.73 8.42 10.17
C THR A 133 -3.61 9.43 10.30
N VAL A 134 -3.93 10.71 10.17
CA VAL A 134 -2.98 11.80 10.40
C VAL A 134 -2.34 11.72 11.80
N ALA A 135 -3.09 11.28 12.81
CA ALA A 135 -2.57 11.10 14.17
C ALA A 135 -1.39 10.11 14.24
N ASP A 136 -1.37 9.10 13.37
CA ASP A 136 -0.33 8.05 13.36
C ASP A 136 0.98 8.52 12.71
N ALA A 137 0.94 9.57 11.88
CA ALA A 137 2.08 10.06 11.11
C ALA A 137 2.50 11.50 11.47
N MET A 138 1.73 12.22 12.28
CA MET A 138 2.04 13.61 12.65
C MET A 138 3.26 13.72 13.57
N THR A 139 3.97 14.84 13.49
CA THR A 139 4.99 15.20 14.48
C THR A 139 4.32 15.77 15.74
N PRO A 140 4.57 15.19 16.93
CA PRO A 140 4.05 15.73 18.18
C PRO A 140 4.47 17.19 18.42
N PHE A 141 3.56 18.02 18.94
CA PHE A 141 3.79 19.46 19.06
C PHE A 141 5.01 19.84 19.91
N ASN A 142 5.34 19.02 20.91
CA ASN A 142 6.53 19.22 21.76
C ASN A 142 7.87 19.08 21.03
N GLN A 143 7.89 18.45 19.85
CA GLN A 143 9.07 18.32 18.99
C GLN A 143 9.11 19.38 17.89
N VAL A 144 8.07 20.22 17.78
CA VAL A 144 7.99 21.26 16.75
C VAL A 144 8.70 22.51 17.23
N LYS A 145 9.81 22.87 16.56
CA LYS A 145 10.47 24.16 16.78
C LYS A 145 9.67 25.27 16.10
N SER A 146 9.07 26.14 16.90
CA SER A 146 8.28 27.29 16.45
C SER A 146 9.00 28.61 16.77
N LEU A 147 8.62 29.68 16.08
CA LEU A 147 9.20 31.01 16.22
C LEU A 147 8.15 32.00 16.74
N CYS A 148 8.54 32.83 17.70
CA CYS A 148 7.67 33.88 18.23
C CYS A 148 7.49 35.00 17.19
N ARG A 149 6.28 35.53 17.04
CA ARG A 149 5.96 36.61 16.09
C ARG A 149 6.67 37.93 16.44
N GLU A 150 6.91 38.15 17.72
CA GLU A 150 7.60 39.33 18.26
C GLU A 150 9.12 39.17 18.25
N ALA A 151 9.64 37.98 17.89
CA ALA A 151 11.07 37.78 17.75
C ALA A 151 11.64 38.69 16.65
N VAL A 152 12.93 39.03 16.80
CA VAL A 152 13.68 39.83 15.84
C VAL A 152 14.46 38.88 14.93
N MET A 153 14.42 39.12 13.63
CA MET A 153 15.24 38.39 12.67
C MET A 153 16.63 39.01 12.60
N ASP A 154 17.45 38.69 13.59
CA ASP A 154 18.88 39.00 13.63
C ASP A 154 19.70 37.84 13.03
N GLU A 155 21.00 38.08 12.86
CA GLU A 155 21.94 37.07 12.33
C GLU A 155 21.89 35.76 13.13
N THR A 156 21.79 35.85 14.46
CA THR A 156 21.76 34.67 15.33
C THR A 156 20.49 33.84 15.14
N THR A 157 19.32 34.48 15.13
CA THR A 157 18.04 33.80 14.88
C THR A 157 18.01 33.23 13.47
N MET A 158 18.48 33.96 12.46
CA MET A 158 18.53 33.46 11.09
C MET A 158 19.45 32.23 10.96
N ALA A 159 20.63 32.26 11.57
CA ALA A 159 21.56 31.12 11.61
C ALA A 159 20.94 29.93 12.33
N ASP A 160 20.28 30.15 13.47
CA ASP A 160 19.60 29.12 14.25
C ASP A 160 18.45 28.45 13.50
N LEU A 161 17.70 29.22 12.69
CA LEU A 161 16.62 28.69 11.85
C LEU A 161 17.20 27.89 10.69
N LEU A 162 18.26 28.35 10.03
CA LEU A 162 18.93 27.63 8.96
C LEU A 162 19.56 26.32 9.46
N ALA A 163 20.13 26.32 10.67
CA ALA A 163 20.71 25.14 11.31
C ALA A 163 19.67 24.04 11.60
N THR A 164 18.37 24.37 11.70
CA THR A 164 17.31 23.35 11.87
C THR A 164 17.14 22.45 10.64
N GLY A 165 17.52 22.92 9.45
CA GLY A 165 17.28 22.22 8.18
C GLY A 165 15.81 22.17 7.73
N HIS A 166 14.87 22.80 8.46
CA HIS A 166 13.46 22.83 8.07
C HIS A 166 13.18 23.93 7.05
N SER A 167 12.38 23.62 6.02
CA SER A 167 11.99 24.60 4.99
C SER A 167 10.85 25.54 5.40
N ARG A 168 10.06 25.14 6.40
CA ARG A 168 8.87 25.86 6.88
C ARG A 168 8.85 25.82 8.40
N ILE A 169 8.75 26.98 9.03
CA ILE A 169 8.75 27.10 10.49
C ILE A 169 7.44 27.73 10.94
N PRO A 170 6.69 27.11 11.87
CA PRO A 170 5.49 27.71 12.42
C PRO A 170 5.83 28.98 13.21
N VAL A 171 5.02 30.02 13.03
CA VAL A 171 5.11 31.28 13.79
C VAL A 171 3.90 31.39 14.69
N TYR A 172 4.13 31.63 15.99
CA TYR A 172 3.09 31.77 17.00
C TYR A 172 3.06 33.19 17.59
N GLU A 173 1.94 33.57 18.20
CA GLU A 173 1.76 34.88 18.83
C GLU A 173 1.24 34.69 20.26
N GLY A 174 2.01 35.14 21.25
CA GLY A 174 1.71 34.93 22.67
C GLY A 174 1.90 33.47 23.10
N ASP A 175 0.84 32.66 22.96
CA ASP A 175 0.86 31.24 23.30
C ASP A 175 1.53 30.42 22.16
N PRO A 176 2.51 29.54 22.47
CA PRO A 176 3.05 28.59 21.50
C PRO A 176 2.00 27.82 20.69
N MET A 177 0.86 27.45 21.28
CA MET A 177 -0.22 26.76 20.58
C MET A 177 -0.97 27.66 19.57
N ASN A 178 -0.87 28.98 19.72
CA ASN A 178 -1.52 29.96 18.85
C ASN A 178 -0.69 30.21 17.58
N ILE A 179 -0.67 29.22 16.67
CA ILE A 179 -0.01 29.33 15.38
C ILE A 179 -0.76 30.32 14.47
N ARG A 180 -0.05 31.33 13.98
CA ARG A 180 -0.55 32.35 13.04
C ARG A 180 -0.24 32.03 11.58
N GLY A 181 0.73 31.16 11.34
CA GLY A 181 1.08 30.71 10.01
C GLY A 181 2.48 30.09 9.97
N PHE A 182 2.99 29.89 8.77
CA PHE A 182 4.32 29.36 8.52
C PHE A 182 5.18 30.39 7.79
N LEU A 183 6.41 30.51 8.27
CA LEU A 183 7.49 31.21 7.61
C LEU A 183 8.23 30.25 6.67
N ILE A 184 8.46 30.68 5.43
CA ILE A 184 9.23 29.91 4.44
C ILE A 184 10.67 30.40 4.46
N LEU A 185 11.63 29.57 4.89
CA LEU A 185 13.02 30.02 5.09
C LEU A 185 13.69 30.51 3.81
N ARG A 186 13.32 29.97 2.63
CA ARG A 186 13.86 30.45 1.34
C ARG A 186 13.61 31.96 1.12
N ARG A 187 12.59 32.55 1.77
CA ARG A 187 12.34 33.99 1.71
C ARG A 187 13.28 34.83 2.57
N LEU A 188 14.05 34.20 3.46
CA LEU A 188 15.04 34.91 4.29
C LEU A 188 16.29 35.29 3.50
N ILE A 189 16.51 34.73 2.30
CA ILE A 189 17.68 35.01 1.44
C ILE A 189 17.74 36.49 1.01
N ILE A 190 16.59 37.15 0.90
CA ILE A 190 16.50 38.56 0.49
C ILE A 190 16.48 39.52 1.68
N LEU A 191 16.49 39.01 2.91
CA LEU A 191 16.48 39.85 4.10
C LEU A 191 17.91 40.13 4.52
N ASP A 192 18.17 41.39 4.86
CA ASP A 192 19.42 41.82 5.44
C ASP A 192 19.36 41.59 6.97
N PRO A 193 20.24 40.77 7.56
CA PRO A 193 20.27 40.54 9.01
C PRO A 193 20.55 41.82 9.80
N ASP A 194 21.21 42.83 9.22
CA ASP A 194 21.54 44.09 9.90
C ASP A 194 20.30 44.98 10.15
N GLU A 195 19.23 44.78 9.39
CA GLU A 195 17.98 45.54 9.56
C GLU A 195 17.16 45.09 10.78
N ALA A 196 17.47 43.93 11.37
CA ALA A 196 16.85 43.41 12.59
C ALA A 196 15.31 43.54 12.58
N ARG A 197 14.67 43.13 11.48
CA ARG A 197 13.22 43.27 11.31
C ARG A 197 12.46 42.26 12.18
N PRO A 198 11.34 42.65 12.82
CA PRO A 198 10.53 41.71 13.58
C PRO A 198 9.82 40.71 12.65
N VAL A 199 9.67 39.46 13.09
CA VAL A 199 9.00 38.39 12.33
C VAL A 199 7.58 38.77 11.92
N SER A 200 6.91 39.60 12.71
CA SER A 200 5.58 40.15 12.45
C SER A 200 5.44 40.88 11.11
N THR A 201 6.54 41.43 10.57
CA THR A 201 6.56 42.13 9.27
C THR A 201 6.70 41.18 8.09
N LEU A 202 7.06 39.93 8.33
CA LEU A 202 7.29 38.95 7.28
C LEU A 202 5.98 38.32 6.80
N PRO A 203 5.86 38.04 5.49
CA PRO A 203 4.67 37.43 4.93
C PRO A 203 4.57 35.95 5.35
N LEU A 204 3.66 35.67 6.29
CA LEU A 204 3.32 34.32 6.72
C LEU A 204 2.33 33.67 5.75
N ARG A 205 2.45 32.36 5.52
CA ARG A 205 1.45 31.57 4.80
C ARG A 205 0.60 30.75 5.78
N LEU A 206 -0.70 30.76 5.58
CA LEU A 206 -1.60 29.90 6.34
C LEU A 206 -1.46 28.44 5.87
N PRO A 207 -1.30 27.49 6.78
CA PRO A 207 -1.29 26.06 6.45
C PRO A 207 -2.71 25.55 6.18
N LEU A 208 -2.79 24.32 5.69
CA LEU A 208 -4.03 23.54 5.79
C LEU A 208 -4.26 23.15 7.26
N VAL A 209 -5.52 23.08 7.69
CA VAL A 209 -5.88 22.55 9.02
C VAL A 209 -6.69 21.29 8.82
N VAL A 210 -6.28 20.21 9.46
CA VAL A 210 -6.88 18.89 9.33
C VAL A 210 -7.17 18.27 10.69
N SER A 211 -8.14 17.36 10.72
CA SER A 211 -8.46 16.57 11.92
C SER A 211 -7.40 15.48 12.11
N PRO A 212 -7.06 15.10 13.36
CA PRO A 212 -6.24 13.92 13.63
C PRO A 212 -6.85 12.63 13.06
N THR A 213 -8.18 12.58 12.89
CA THR A 213 -8.90 11.41 12.38
C THR A 213 -8.93 11.31 10.86
N THR A 214 -8.40 12.30 10.13
CA THR A 214 -8.36 12.29 8.67
C THR A 214 -7.48 11.14 8.17
N ASN A 215 -7.91 10.44 7.11
CA ASN A 215 -7.16 9.34 6.51
C ASN A 215 -5.92 9.85 5.77
N LEU A 216 -4.81 9.09 5.76
CA LEU A 216 -3.59 9.53 5.07
C LEU A 216 -3.71 9.60 3.55
N ILE A 217 -4.61 8.82 2.92
CA ILE A 217 -4.89 8.95 1.48
C ILE A 217 -5.56 10.29 1.19
N ASP A 218 -6.54 10.69 1.99
CA ASP A 218 -7.18 12.00 1.85
C ASP A 218 -6.18 13.12 2.11
N MET A 219 -5.30 12.95 3.11
CA MET A 219 -4.22 13.88 3.41
C MET A 219 -3.24 14.04 2.24
N LEU A 220 -2.88 12.92 1.59
CA LEU A 220 -2.01 12.93 0.41
C LEU A 220 -2.67 13.66 -0.76
N ASN A 221 -3.97 13.41 -1.01
CA ASN A 221 -4.72 14.10 -2.04
C ASN A 221 -4.77 15.62 -1.78
N LEU A 222 -5.01 16.05 -0.54
CA LEU A 222 -4.98 17.46 -0.14
C LEU A 222 -3.61 18.11 -0.40
N PHE A 223 -2.51 17.39 -0.21
CA PHE A 223 -1.17 17.87 -0.54
C PHE A 223 -0.91 17.91 -2.05
N GLN A 224 -1.44 16.96 -2.82
CA GLN A 224 -1.30 16.92 -4.28
C GLN A 224 -2.05 18.07 -4.97
N GLU A 225 -3.10 18.64 -4.36
CA GLU A 225 -3.74 19.87 -4.83
C GLU A 225 -2.80 21.09 -4.84
N GLY A 226 -1.60 20.99 -4.25
CA GLY A 226 -0.54 21.99 -4.39
C GLY A 226 -0.67 23.23 -3.50
N LYS A 227 -1.66 23.30 -2.60
CA LYS A 227 -1.91 24.46 -1.75
C LYS A 227 -0.89 24.59 -0.61
N SER A 228 -0.47 23.47 -0.01
CA SER A 228 0.53 23.42 1.05
C SER A 228 1.17 22.04 1.13
N HIS A 229 2.41 21.96 1.63
CA HIS A 229 3.11 20.70 1.96
C HIS A 229 3.20 20.45 3.47
N VAL A 230 2.55 21.31 4.26
CA VAL A 230 2.45 21.21 5.72
C VAL A 230 1.01 21.49 6.11
N ALA A 231 0.52 20.71 7.06
CA ALA A 231 -0.78 20.92 7.67
C ALA A 231 -0.64 21.00 9.19
N LEU A 232 -1.47 21.85 9.79
CA LEU A 232 -1.65 21.91 11.22
C LEU A 232 -2.74 20.91 11.62
N VAL A 233 -2.45 20.06 12.59
CA VAL A 233 -3.42 19.09 13.11
C VAL A 233 -4.12 19.70 14.31
N SER A 234 -5.45 19.74 14.27
CA SER A 234 -6.28 20.26 15.38
C SER A 234 -7.52 19.40 15.55
N LEU A 235 -8.00 19.28 16.79
CA LEU A 235 -9.26 18.60 17.10
C LEU A 235 -10.48 19.34 16.51
N PHE A 236 -10.36 20.67 16.34
CA PHE A 236 -11.45 21.53 15.85
C PHE A 236 -10.97 22.37 14.65
N PRO A 237 -10.77 21.76 13.47
CA PRO A 237 -10.17 22.43 12.32
C PRO A 237 -10.99 23.62 11.80
N GLU A 238 -12.32 23.56 11.88
CA GLU A 238 -13.20 24.63 11.41
C GLU A 238 -13.12 25.88 12.31
N ASP A 239 -13.01 25.69 13.63
CA ASP A 239 -12.84 26.79 14.58
C ASP A 239 -11.51 27.52 14.36
N VAL A 240 -10.43 26.76 14.08
CA VAL A 240 -9.12 27.34 13.74
C VAL A 240 -9.23 28.19 12.48
N LYS A 241 -9.86 27.67 11.42
CA LYS A 241 -10.05 28.40 10.15
C LYS A 241 -10.89 29.66 10.35
N ALA A 242 -11.98 29.58 11.12
CA ALA A 242 -12.83 30.72 11.43
C ALA A 242 -12.06 31.82 12.18
N ARG A 243 -11.27 31.44 13.20
CA ARG A 243 -10.46 32.41 13.97
C ARG A 243 -9.36 33.05 13.14
N TRP A 244 -8.77 32.33 12.19
CA TRP A 244 -7.84 32.93 11.23
C TRP A 244 -8.52 33.91 10.28
N ALA A 245 -9.74 33.61 9.82
CA ALA A 245 -10.52 34.54 9.00
C ALA A 245 -10.87 35.83 9.77
N GLU A 246 -11.11 35.73 11.08
CA GLU A 246 -11.40 36.85 11.97
C GLU A 246 -10.15 37.55 12.55
N GLY A 247 -8.94 37.03 12.31
CA GLY A 247 -7.69 37.54 12.90
C GLY A 247 -7.55 37.33 14.42
N ARG A 248 -8.41 36.52 15.04
CA ARG A 248 -8.44 36.30 16.50
C ARG A 248 -7.48 35.19 16.92
N ALA A 249 -6.92 35.29 18.14
CA ALA A 249 -6.02 34.27 18.68
C ALA A 249 -6.75 32.94 18.93
N LEU A 250 -6.06 31.83 18.70
CA LEU A 250 -6.45 30.51 19.18
C LEU A 250 -6.31 30.52 20.70
N GLN A 251 -7.42 30.39 21.41
CA GLN A 251 -7.40 30.19 22.86
C GLN A 251 -7.27 28.69 23.11
N ALA A 252 -6.40 28.32 24.06
CA ALA A 252 -6.20 26.94 24.51
C ALA A 252 -7.49 26.33 25.09
#